data_AF-A0A1M6EIS8-F1
#
_entry.id   AF-A0A1M6EIS8-F1
#
_cell.length_a   1.000
_cell.length_b   1.000
_cell.length_c   1.000
_cell.angle_alpha   90.00
_cell.angle_beta   90.00
_cell.angle_gamma   90.00
#
_symmetry.space_group_name_H-M   'P 1'
#
loop_
_entity.id
_entity.type
_entity.pdbx_description
1 polymer ?
#
loop_
_entity_poly.entity_id
_entity_poly.type
_entity_poly.pdbx_seq_one_letter_code
_entity_poly.pdbx_strand_id
1 'polypeptide(L)'
;MLKIGDFSELSRISIRMLRHYDEIGLLVPKSIDSFTGYRYYSEEQLSVANRITELKNMGFSLSTIREILKSYDDSQTLAEYLLVKRAEVQAEAEEISRRLLLLDTAIQRLRKEETAMNYNVTIKALPERYVASVRQVIPAYDHEGMLWDIMMRETAGMNMQIADPSYGMAIFHDEGHKESDVDVEIQMSVKGSYENTHHVVFKRVPAVEFASAILKGSYD
;
A
#
# COMPACT_ATOMS: atom_id res chain seq x y z
N MET A 1 -33.61 -25.18 36.89
CA MET A 1 -33.22 -23.79 37.23
C MET A 1 -31.73 -23.74 37.42
N LEU A 2 -31.08 -22.71 36.89
CA LEU A 2 -29.63 -22.54 36.82
C LEU A 2 -29.19 -21.45 37.80
N LYS A 3 -28.09 -21.65 38.51
CA LYS A 3 -27.48 -20.55 39.29
C LYS A 3 -26.88 -19.54 38.31
N ILE A 4 -26.71 -18.29 38.76
CA ILE A 4 -26.09 -17.25 37.93
C ILE A 4 -24.71 -17.63 37.35
N GLY A 5 -23.94 -18.48 38.04
CA GLY A 5 -22.68 -19.02 37.54
C GLY A 5 -22.90 -19.94 36.33
N ASP A 6 -23.69 -21.00 36.50
CA ASP A 6 -24.01 -21.96 35.42
C ASP A 6 -24.66 -21.24 34.22
N PHE A 7 -25.57 -20.29 34.49
CA PHE A 7 -26.21 -19.49 33.44
C PHE A 7 -25.20 -18.59 32.71
N SER A 8 -24.21 -18.04 33.42
CA SER A 8 -23.13 -17.24 32.84
C SER A 8 -22.27 -18.06 31.88
N GLU A 9 -21.93 -19.30 32.24
CA GLU A 9 -21.17 -20.20 31.38
C GLU A 9 -21.94 -20.58 30.11
N LEU A 10 -23.23 -20.92 30.25
CA LEU A 10 -24.08 -21.33 29.13
C LEU A 10 -24.42 -20.17 28.18
N SER A 11 -24.75 -19.00 28.73
CA SER A 11 -25.09 -17.81 27.92
C SER A 11 -23.87 -17.05 27.42
N ARG A 12 -22.66 -17.36 27.94
CA ARG A 12 -21.41 -16.61 27.73
C ARG A 12 -21.49 -15.13 28.13
N ILE A 13 -22.49 -14.76 28.94
CA ILE A 13 -22.61 -13.42 29.52
C ILE A 13 -21.99 -13.47 30.92
N SER A 14 -21.08 -12.56 31.23
CA SER A 14 -20.43 -12.55 32.54
C SER A 14 -21.45 -12.32 33.67
N ILE A 15 -21.19 -12.91 34.85
CA ILE A 15 -22.00 -12.73 36.06
C ILE A 15 -22.25 -11.24 36.35
N ARG A 16 -21.24 -10.38 36.16
CA ARG A 16 -21.35 -8.92 36.33
C ARG A 16 -22.38 -8.33 35.38
N MET A 17 -22.37 -8.74 34.11
CA MET A 17 -23.34 -8.26 33.11
C MET A 17 -24.75 -8.78 33.40
N LEU A 18 -24.91 -10.02 33.86
CA LEU A 18 -26.21 -10.55 34.26
C LEU A 18 -26.81 -9.77 35.44
N ARG A 19 -26.00 -9.39 36.44
CA ARG A 19 -26.44 -8.49 37.52
C ARG A 19 -26.85 -7.12 37.00
N HIS A 20 -26.08 -6.57 36.07
CA HIS A 20 -26.42 -5.30 35.45
C HIS A 20 -27.73 -5.40 34.65
N TYR A 21 -27.95 -6.48 33.90
CA TYR A 21 -29.19 -6.71 33.15
C TYR A 21 -30.40 -6.88 34.07
N ASP A 22 -30.23 -7.51 35.22
CA ASP A 22 -31.25 -7.56 36.28
C ASP A 22 -31.54 -6.15 36.83
N GLU A 23 -30.52 -5.39 37.23
CA GLU A 23 -30.66 -4.03 37.77
C GLU A 23 -31.40 -3.09 36.83
N ILE A 24 -31.08 -3.14 35.54
CA ILE A 24 -31.80 -2.32 34.57
C ILE A 24 -33.16 -2.94 34.27
N GLY A 25 -33.40 -4.24 34.47
CA GLY A 25 -34.64 -4.93 34.13
C GLY A 25 -34.72 -5.43 32.68
N LEU A 26 -33.55 -5.66 32.06
CA LEU A 26 -33.42 -6.24 30.71
C LEU A 26 -33.53 -7.77 30.73
N LEU A 27 -32.93 -8.41 31.73
CA LEU A 27 -33.02 -9.85 31.96
C LEU A 27 -33.05 -10.11 33.46
N VAL A 28 -34.26 -10.23 34.01
CA VAL A 28 -34.50 -10.43 35.44
C VAL A 28 -34.44 -11.92 35.78
N PRO A 29 -33.78 -12.35 36.87
CA PRO A 29 -33.78 -13.75 37.30
C PRO A 29 -35.21 -14.24 37.56
N LYS A 30 -35.47 -15.52 37.25
CA LYS A 30 -36.78 -16.14 37.50
C LYS A 30 -37.11 -16.20 38.99
N SER A 31 -36.10 -16.34 39.84
CA SER A 31 -36.25 -16.23 41.29
C SER A 31 -34.95 -15.73 41.94
N ILE A 32 -35.13 -15.10 43.10
CA ILE A 32 -34.05 -14.67 43.98
C ILE A 32 -34.30 -15.34 45.34
N ASP A 33 -33.30 -16.05 45.84
CA ASP A 33 -33.36 -16.67 47.16
C ASP A 33 -33.41 -15.59 48.25
N SER A 34 -34.45 -15.64 49.10
CA SER A 34 -34.73 -14.60 50.08
C SER A 34 -33.76 -14.55 51.26
N PHE A 35 -33.05 -15.64 51.54
CA PHE A 35 -32.12 -15.74 52.67
C PHE A 35 -30.68 -15.41 52.27
N THR A 36 -30.30 -15.75 51.04
CA THR A 36 -28.91 -15.67 50.56
C THR A 36 -28.72 -14.64 49.45
N GLY A 37 -29.79 -14.17 48.81
CA GLY A 37 -29.74 -13.25 47.67
C GLY A 37 -29.23 -13.89 46.37
N TYR A 38 -29.10 -15.22 46.32
CA TYR A 38 -28.69 -15.92 45.10
C TYR A 38 -29.74 -15.80 44.01
N ARG A 39 -29.27 -15.58 42.78
CA ARG A 39 -30.11 -15.43 41.58
C ARG A 39 -30.18 -16.74 40.81
N TYR A 40 -31.39 -17.09 40.40
CA TYR A 40 -31.69 -18.29 39.63
C TYR A 40 -32.40 -17.92 38.33
N TYR A 41 -31.95 -18.51 37.24
CA TYR A 41 -32.49 -18.33 35.90
C TYR A 41 -33.09 -19.64 35.39
N SER A 42 -34.12 -19.56 34.54
CA SER A 42 -34.63 -20.76 33.84
C SER A 42 -33.85 -21.01 32.54
N GLU A 43 -33.93 -22.24 32.03
CA GLU A 43 -33.31 -22.59 30.74
C GLU A 43 -33.95 -21.81 29.57
N GLU A 44 -35.25 -21.52 29.64
CA GLU A 44 -35.96 -20.70 28.65
C GLU A 44 -35.36 -19.29 28.51
N GLN A 45 -34.78 -18.74 29.59
CA GLN A 45 -34.13 -17.43 29.58
C GLN A 45 -32.82 -17.43 28.79
N LEU A 46 -32.24 -18.60 28.45
CA LEU A 46 -31.07 -18.68 27.57
C LEU A 46 -31.42 -18.18 26.16
N SER A 47 -32.63 -18.46 25.66
CA SER A 47 -33.07 -17.93 24.37
C SER A 47 -33.12 -16.40 24.38
N VAL A 48 -33.63 -15.80 25.46
CA VAL A 48 -33.68 -14.34 25.64
C VAL A 48 -32.27 -13.76 25.74
N ALA A 49 -31.37 -14.41 26.48
CA ALA A 49 -29.97 -14.02 26.58
C ALA A 49 -29.24 -14.03 25.22
N ASN A 50 -29.52 -15.03 24.38
CA ASN A 50 -28.98 -15.09 23.02
C ASN A 50 -29.49 -13.92 22.16
N ARG A 51 -30.80 -13.64 22.20
CA ARG A 51 -31.40 -12.48 21.48
C ARG A 51 -30.76 -11.15 21.90
N ILE A 52 -30.57 -10.94 23.21
CA ILE A 52 -29.89 -9.73 23.73
C ILE A 52 -28.47 -9.63 23.16
N THR A 53 -27.74 -10.75 23.12
CA THR A 53 -26.36 -10.79 22.64
C THR A 53 -26.28 -10.50 21.14
N GLU A 54 -27.18 -11.08 20.34
CA GLU A 54 -27.27 -10.81 18.89
C GLU A 54 -27.56 -9.34 18.61
N LEU A 55 -28.57 -8.76 19.26
CA LEU A 55 -28.92 -7.35 19.08
C LEU A 55 -27.78 -6.43 19.55
N LYS A 56 -27.10 -6.76 20.64
CA LYS A 56 -25.92 -6.01 21.10
C LYS A 56 -24.79 -6.07 20.06
N ASN A 57 -24.55 -7.23 19.45
CA ASN A 57 -23.54 -7.40 18.40
C ASN A 57 -23.88 -6.62 17.13
N MET A 58 -25.17 -6.40 16.85
CA MET A 58 -25.65 -5.50 15.79
C MET A 58 -25.51 -4.00 16.15
N GLY A 59 -25.04 -3.68 17.36
CA GLY A 59 -24.80 -2.31 17.80
C GLY A 59 -26.04 -1.61 18.38
N PHE A 60 -27.08 -2.35 18.77
CA PHE A 60 -28.21 -1.75 19.48
C PHE A 60 -27.84 -1.39 20.93
N SER A 61 -28.38 -0.27 21.41
CA SER A 61 -28.24 0.14 22.80
C SER A 61 -29.10 -0.72 23.73
N LEU A 62 -28.71 -0.87 25.00
CA LEU A 62 -29.48 -1.70 25.97
C LEU A 62 -30.91 -1.19 26.19
N SER A 63 -31.17 0.12 26.05
CA SER A 63 -32.52 0.67 26.11
C SER A 63 -33.35 0.25 24.89
N THR A 64 -32.79 0.33 23.68
CA THR A 64 -33.46 -0.12 22.45
C THR A 64 -33.72 -1.62 22.48
N ILE A 65 -32.74 -2.43 22.94
CA ILE A 65 -32.90 -3.88 23.05
C ILE A 65 -34.08 -4.23 23.95
N ARG A 66 -34.27 -3.51 25.07
CA ARG A 66 -35.43 -3.72 25.93
C ARG A 66 -36.75 -3.50 25.20
N GLU A 67 -36.85 -2.42 24.41
CA GLU A 67 -38.07 -2.14 23.65
C GLU A 67 -38.30 -3.22 22.58
N ILE A 68 -37.25 -3.61 21.86
CA ILE A 68 -37.30 -4.71 20.88
C ILE A 68 -37.79 -6.02 21.52
N LEU A 69 -37.32 -6.35 22.73
CA LEU A 69 -37.73 -7.57 23.41
C LEU A 69 -39.21 -7.58 23.81
N LYS A 70 -39.84 -6.41 24.05
CA LYS A 70 -41.27 -6.32 24.37
C LYS A 70 -42.16 -6.63 23.17
N SER A 71 -41.67 -6.36 21.96
CA SER A 71 -42.38 -6.56 20.69
C SER A 71 -41.69 -7.60 19.79
N TYR A 72 -40.92 -8.52 20.37
CA TYR A 72 -40.06 -9.42 19.59
C TYR A 72 -40.86 -10.36 18.68
N ASP A 73 -42.07 -10.73 19.10
CA ASP A 73 -42.96 -11.61 18.34
C ASP A 73 -43.74 -10.85 17.24
N ASP A 74 -43.66 -9.52 17.22
CA ASP A 74 -44.15 -8.70 16.11
C ASP A 74 -43.04 -8.51 15.06
N SER A 75 -43.12 -9.33 14.02
CA SER A 75 -42.15 -9.36 12.94
C SER A 75 -42.06 -8.02 12.19
N GLN A 76 -43.15 -7.25 12.11
CA GLN A 76 -43.16 -5.97 11.42
C GLN A 76 -42.38 -4.93 12.21
N THR A 77 -42.68 -4.79 13.50
CA THR A 77 -41.96 -3.87 14.40
C THR A 77 -40.46 -4.23 14.48
N LEU A 78 -40.13 -5.53 14.58
CA LEU A 78 -38.74 -5.96 14.59
C LEU A 78 -38.01 -5.59 13.28
N ALA A 79 -38.65 -5.78 12.12
CA ALA A 79 -38.07 -5.42 10.84
C ALA A 79 -37.79 -3.91 10.74
N GLU A 80 -38.66 -3.06 11.29
CA GLU A 80 -38.45 -1.60 11.32
C GLU A 80 -37.19 -1.22 12.13
N TYR A 81 -37.00 -1.79 13.32
CA TYR A 81 -35.79 -1.56 14.11
C TYR A 81 -34.52 -1.99 13.37
N LEU A 82 -34.55 -3.14 12.70
CA LEU A 82 -33.41 -3.66 11.95
C LEU A 82 -33.10 -2.80 10.72
N LEU A 83 -34.11 -2.30 10.01
CA LEU A 83 -33.93 -1.43 8.85
C LEU A 83 -33.33 -0.08 9.25
N VAL A 84 -33.79 0.52 10.35
CA VAL A 84 -33.20 1.75 10.90
C VAL A 84 -31.74 1.50 11.26
N LYS A 85 -31.45 0.43 11.99
CA LYS A 85 -30.06 0.15 12.39
C LYS A 85 -29.15 -0.15 11.20
N ARG A 86 -29.65 -0.84 10.19
CA ARG A 86 -28.94 -1.07 8.94
C ARG A 86 -28.59 0.25 8.25
N ALA A 87 -29.50 1.21 8.20
CA ALA A 87 -29.25 2.52 7.61
C ALA A 87 -28.19 3.31 8.41
N GLU A 88 -28.24 3.28 9.74
CA GLU A 88 -27.21 3.89 10.60
C GLU A 88 -25.82 3.30 10.32
N VAL A 89 -25.69 1.97 10.36
CA VAL A 89 -24.41 1.28 10.15
C VAL A 89 -23.87 1.52 8.73
N GLN A 90 -24.76 1.59 7.73
CA GLN A 90 -24.37 1.91 6.36
C GLN A 90 -23.78 3.32 6.25
N ALA A 91 -24.41 4.31 6.88
CA ALA A 91 -23.92 5.69 6.89
C ALA A 91 -22.56 5.81 7.62
N GLU A 92 -22.38 5.09 8.73
CA GLU A 92 -21.09 5.02 9.43
C GLU A 92 -20.01 4.38 8.56
N ALA A 93 -20.33 3.30 7.85
CA ALA A 93 -19.39 2.64 6.94
C ALA A 93 -18.95 3.58 5.80
N GLU A 94 -19.87 4.33 5.20
CA GLU A 94 -19.56 5.30 4.13
C GLU A 94 -18.62 6.41 4.63
N GLU A 95 -18.83 6.92 5.84
CA GLU A 95 -17.97 7.94 6.45
C GLU A 95 -16.58 7.37 6.78
N ILE A 96 -16.49 6.13 7.27
CA ILE A 96 -15.22 5.44 7.50
C ILE A 96 -14.47 5.23 6.17
N SER A 97 -15.16 4.78 5.12
CA SER A 97 -14.58 4.62 3.78
C SER A 97 -14.05 5.96 3.23
N ARG A 98 -14.78 7.06 3.42
CA ARG A 98 -14.32 8.40 3.04
C ARG A 98 -13.03 8.78 3.78
N ARG A 99 -12.94 8.51 5.08
CA ARG A 99 -11.73 8.78 5.88
C ARG A 99 -10.54 7.94 5.42
N LEU A 100 -10.76 6.66 5.11
CA LEU A 100 -9.71 5.80 4.54
C LEU A 100 -9.19 6.37 3.23
N LEU A 101 -10.05 6.80 2.32
CA LEU A 101 -9.64 7.43 1.05
C LEU A 101 -8.78 8.69 1.27
N LEU A 102 -9.12 9.52 2.26
CA LEU A 102 -8.33 10.71 2.60
C LEU A 102 -6.94 10.33 3.13
N LEU A 103 -6.85 9.32 4.00
CA LEU A 103 -5.58 8.80 4.50
C LEU A 103 -4.72 8.22 3.38
N ASP A 104 -5.31 7.40 2.51
CA ASP A 104 -4.61 6.80 1.37
C ASP A 104 -4.09 7.88 0.42
N THR A 105 -4.90 8.90 0.13
CA THR A 105 -4.49 10.04 -0.71
C THR A 105 -3.34 10.81 -0.06
N ALA A 106 -3.38 11.04 1.26
CA ALA A 106 -2.30 11.70 1.99
C ALA A 106 -1.00 10.88 1.97
N ILE A 107 -1.08 9.56 2.20
CA ILE A 107 0.06 8.64 2.11
C ILE A 107 0.67 8.67 0.71
N GLN A 108 -0.16 8.66 -0.34
CA GLN A 108 0.31 8.75 -1.73
C GLN A 108 0.99 10.08 -2.03
N ARG A 109 0.49 11.20 -1.50
CA ARG A 109 1.15 12.51 -1.64
C ARG A 109 2.50 12.53 -0.95
N LEU A 110 2.58 12.06 0.29
CA LEU A 110 3.83 12.01 1.05
C LEU A 110 4.86 11.11 0.36
N ARG A 111 4.44 9.94 -0.16
CA ARG A 111 5.31 9.09 -0.96
C ARG A 111 5.79 9.80 -2.23
N LYS A 112 4.91 10.50 -2.95
CA LYS A 112 5.30 11.27 -4.15
C LYS A 112 6.23 12.44 -3.81
N GLU A 113 6.09 13.07 -2.66
CA GLU A 113 7.01 14.12 -2.17
C GLU A 113 8.37 13.52 -1.75
N GLU A 114 8.39 12.32 -1.15
CA GLU A 114 9.62 11.57 -0.87
C GLU A 114 10.32 11.05 -2.14
N THR A 115 9.53 10.67 -3.14
CA THR A 115 10.01 10.21 -4.46
C THR A 115 10.32 11.39 -5.39
N ALA A 116 9.84 12.60 -5.08
CA ALA A 116 10.28 13.86 -5.67
C ALA A 116 11.67 14.21 -5.11
N MET A 117 12.62 13.32 -5.36
CA MET A 117 14.00 13.60 -5.68
C MET A 117 14.68 14.64 -4.79
N ASN A 118 15.10 14.22 -3.60
CA ASN A 118 16.34 14.75 -3.04
C ASN A 118 17.54 14.21 -3.83
N TYR A 119 17.59 14.48 -5.15
CA TYR A 119 18.81 14.29 -5.90
C TYR A 119 19.78 15.36 -5.44
N ASN A 120 20.84 14.93 -4.76
CA ASN A 120 21.96 15.81 -4.49
C ASN A 120 22.68 16.04 -5.83
N VAL A 121 22.27 17.09 -6.55
CA VAL A 121 22.87 17.49 -7.81
C VAL A 121 24.20 18.14 -7.50
N THR A 122 25.27 17.54 -8.00
CA THR A 122 26.64 18.06 -7.88
C THR A 122 27.18 18.38 -9.27
N ILE A 123 27.92 19.49 -9.39
CA ILE A 123 28.64 19.81 -10.62
C ILE A 123 29.92 18.98 -10.66
N LYS A 124 30.15 18.29 -11.77
CA LYS A 124 31.36 17.50 -12.03
C LYS A 124 31.94 17.88 -13.40
N ALA A 125 33.22 17.59 -13.57
CA ALA A 125 33.92 17.76 -14.85
C ALA A 125 34.41 16.41 -15.36
N LEU A 126 34.17 16.12 -16.63
CA LEU A 126 34.86 15.06 -17.37
C LEU A 126 36.00 15.70 -18.18
N PRO A 127 37.22 15.17 -18.10
CA PRO A 127 38.34 15.68 -18.89
C PRO A 127 38.14 15.37 -20.38
N GLU A 128 38.98 15.99 -21.22
CA GLU A 128 39.13 15.57 -22.61
C GLU A 128 39.48 14.08 -22.66
N ARG A 129 38.83 13.34 -23.54
CA ARG A 129 38.97 11.89 -23.65
C ARG A 129 38.98 11.43 -25.09
N TYR A 130 39.76 10.39 -25.36
CA TYR A 130 39.69 9.66 -26.62
C TYR A 130 38.74 8.48 -26.44
N VAL A 131 37.74 8.37 -27.32
CA VAL A 131 36.63 7.43 -27.15
C VAL A 131 36.38 6.63 -28.42
N ALA A 132 35.96 5.37 -28.24
CA ALA A 132 35.17 4.65 -29.23
C ALA A 132 33.70 5.09 -29.07
N SER A 133 33.04 5.43 -30.18
CA SER A 133 31.70 6.00 -30.18
C SER A 133 30.82 5.32 -31.24
N VAL A 134 29.58 4.99 -30.85
CA VAL A 134 28.54 4.52 -31.77
C VAL A 134 27.30 5.38 -31.53
N ARG A 135 26.81 6.04 -32.58
CA ARG A 135 25.58 6.87 -32.54
C ARG A 135 24.57 6.38 -33.55
N GLN A 136 23.38 6.03 -33.09
CA GLN A 136 22.26 5.62 -33.95
C GLN A 136 20.94 6.03 -33.31
N VAL A 137 19.88 6.02 -34.13
CA VAL A 137 18.50 6.12 -33.66
C VAL A 137 18.02 4.72 -33.29
N ILE A 138 17.56 4.55 -32.05
CA ILE A 138 17.05 3.28 -31.52
C ILE A 138 15.54 3.38 -31.24
N PRO A 139 14.79 2.26 -31.24
CA PRO A 139 13.34 2.28 -31.06
C PRO A 139 12.87 2.88 -29.74
N ALA A 140 13.60 2.63 -28.64
CA ALA A 140 13.29 3.12 -27.29
C ALA A 140 14.55 3.17 -26.40
N TYR A 141 14.48 3.89 -25.28
CA TYR A 141 15.60 4.13 -24.36
C TYR A 141 16.24 2.85 -23.79
N ASP A 142 15.43 1.82 -23.52
CA ASP A 142 15.84 0.52 -22.98
C ASP A 142 16.56 -0.38 -24.00
N HIS A 143 16.58 0.02 -25.28
CA HIS A 143 17.27 -0.71 -26.35
C HIS A 143 18.74 -0.28 -26.54
N GLU A 144 19.28 0.55 -25.65
CA GLU A 144 20.66 1.06 -25.69
C GLU A 144 21.71 -0.06 -25.75
N GLY A 145 21.43 -1.23 -25.17
CA GLY A 145 22.27 -2.43 -25.26
C GLY A 145 22.67 -2.83 -26.70
N MET A 146 21.82 -2.54 -27.70
CA MET A 146 22.14 -2.82 -29.11
C MET A 146 23.39 -2.08 -29.58
N LEU A 147 23.61 -0.86 -29.11
CA LEU A 147 24.77 -0.06 -29.51
C LEU A 147 26.05 -0.63 -28.90
N TRP A 148 25.98 -1.09 -27.64
CA TRP A 148 27.09 -1.76 -26.98
C TRP A 148 27.46 -3.05 -27.70
N ASP A 149 26.48 -3.84 -28.12
CA ASP A 149 26.70 -5.06 -28.90
C ASP A 149 27.42 -4.76 -30.23
N ILE A 150 27.03 -3.69 -30.93
CA ILE A 150 27.71 -3.24 -32.16
C ILE A 150 29.16 -2.88 -31.87
N MET A 151 29.40 -2.06 -30.85
CA MET A 151 30.76 -1.63 -30.48
C MET A 151 31.64 -2.83 -30.14
N MET A 152 31.16 -3.76 -29.30
CA MET A 152 31.93 -4.93 -28.89
C MET A 152 32.21 -5.85 -30.07
N ARG A 153 31.24 -6.06 -30.96
CA ARG A 153 31.40 -6.91 -32.14
C ARG A 153 32.44 -6.37 -33.11
N GLU A 154 32.39 -5.07 -33.43
CA GLU A 154 33.31 -4.47 -34.40
C GLU A 154 34.71 -4.24 -33.84
N THR A 155 34.84 -4.09 -32.52
CA THR A 155 36.15 -3.86 -31.88
C THR A 155 36.81 -5.14 -31.32
N ALA A 156 36.13 -6.29 -31.36
CA ALA A 156 36.61 -7.56 -30.79
C ALA A 156 38.02 -7.97 -31.26
N GLY A 157 38.36 -7.71 -32.53
CA GLY A 157 39.66 -8.05 -33.12
C GLY A 157 40.76 -6.99 -32.93
N MET A 158 40.43 -5.82 -32.36
CA MET A 158 41.32 -4.66 -32.33
C MET A 158 42.26 -4.61 -31.11
N ASN A 159 42.11 -5.54 -30.16
CA ASN A 159 42.80 -5.51 -28.87
C ASN A 159 42.74 -4.11 -28.22
N MET A 160 41.52 -3.55 -28.22
CA MET A 160 41.27 -2.19 -27.76
C MET A 160 41.59 -2.07 -26.26
N GLN A 161 42.42 -1.09 -25.90
CA GLN A 161 42.79 -0.84 -24.51
C GLN A 161 41.82 0.17 -23.91
N ILE A 162 41.10 -0.25 -22.87
CA ILE A 162 40.21 0.63 -22.13
C ILE A 162 41.06 1.64 -21.33
N ALA A 163 40.64 2.90 -21.35
CA ALA A 163 41.30 3.94 -20.57
C ALA A 163 41.10 3.73 -19.07
N ASP A 164 42.00 4.31 -18.27
CA ASP A 164 41.87 4.34 -16.81
C ASP A 164 42.02 5.81 -16.38
N PRO A 165 41.00 6.42 -15.76
CA PRO A 165 39.68 5.85 -15.46
C PRO A 165 38.87 5.51 -16.71
N SER A 166 38.11 4.41 -16.64
CA SER A 166 37.19 4.00 -17.71
C SER A 166 35.87 4.75 -17.56
N TYR A 167 35.54 5.58 -18.56
CA TYR A 167 34.21 6.17 -18.67
C TYR A 167 33.46 5.50 -19.82
N GLY A 168 32.48 4.68 -19.46
CA GLY A 168 31.41 4.22 -20.34
C GLY A 168 30.15 5.06 -20.08
N MET A 169 29.51 5.56 -21.13
CA MET A 169 28.31 6.40 -20.99
C MET A 169 27.42 6.32 -22.22
N ALA A 170 26.11 6.50 -21.98
CA ALA A 170 25.12 6.79 -23.02
C ALA A 170 24.81 8.29 -23.00
N ILE A 171 24.79 8.90 -24.18
CA ILE A 171 24.47 10.31 -24.39
C ILE A 171 23.22 10.37 -25.27
N PHE A 172 22.17 10.97 -24.75
CA PHE A 172 20.91 11.18 -25.47
C PHE A 172 20.95 12.59 -26.08
N HIS A 173 20.79 12.66 -27.41
CA HIS A 173 20.91 13.92 -28.16
C HIS A 173 19.57 14.61 -28.42
N ASP A 174 18.46 13.97 -28.06
CA ASP A 174 17.12 14.52 -28.25
C ASP A 174 16.82 15.70 -27.33
N GLU A 175 16.14 16.72 -27.88
CA GLU A 175 15.58 17.83 -27.10
C GLU A 175 14.30 17.36 -26.39
N GLY A 176 14.49 16.72 -25.22
CA GLY A 176 13.40 16.23 -24.38
C GLY A 176 13.09 14.75 -24.58
N HIS A 177 12.03 14.29 -23.92
CA HIS A 177 11.61 12.89 -23.96
C HIS A 177 10.89 12.57 -25.27
N LYS A 178 11.22 11.43 -25.88
CA LYS A 178 10.54 10.88 -27.05
C LYS A 178 9.92 9.51 -26.75
N GLU A 179 8.75 9.25 -27.32
CA GLU A 179 8.05 7.96 -27.22
C GLU A 179 8.71 6.87 -28.08
N SER A 180 9.39 7.24 -29.16
CA SER A 180 10.13 6.35 -30.05
C SER A 180 11.26 7.06 -30.77
N ASP A 181 12.13 6.29 -31.45
CA ASP A 181 13.17 6.81 -32.35
C ASP A 181 14.12 7.79 -31.64
N VAL A 182 14.77 7.27 -30.60
CA VAL A 182 15.65 7.99 -29.69
C VAL A 182 17.06 8.06 -30.29
N ASP A 183 17.64 9.25 -30.40
CA ASP A 183 19.00 9.48 -30.89
C ASP A 183 20.01 9.31 -29.74
N VAL A 184 20.71 8.18 -29.75
CA VAL A 184 21.61 7.77 -28.66
C VAL A 184 23.02 7.56 -29.18
N GLU A 185 23.98 8.09 -28.46
CA GLU A 185 25.40 7.85 -28.64
C GLU A 185 26.00 7.18 -27.42
N ILE A 186 26.52 5.97 -27.57
CA ILE A 186 27.37 5.37 -26.54
C ILE A 186 28.82 5.78 -26.76
N GLN A 187 29.55 5.97 -25.66
CA GLN A 187 30.97 6.25 -25.67
C GLN A 187 31.69 5.35 -24.66
N MET A 188 32.87 4.86 -25.06
CA MET A 188 33.79 4.19 -24.16
C MET A 188 35.18 4.80 -24.30
N SER A 189 35.79 5.16 -23.17
CA SER A 189 37.13 5.76 -23.15
C SER A 189 38.21 4.72 -23.43
N VAL A 190 39.11 5.02 -24.36
CA VAL A 190 40.14 4.08 -24.84
C VAL A 190 41.51 4.75 -24.90
N LYS A 191 42.57 3.95 -24.79
CA LYS A 191 43.98 4.36 -24.90
C LYS A 191 44.56 3.88 -26.22
N GLY A 192 45.33 4.76 -26.87
CA GLY A 192 45.96 4.46 -28.16
C GLY A 192 45.32 5.24 -29.31
N SER A 193 45.50 4.74 -30.52
CA SER A 193 44.92 5.29 -31.75
C SER A 193 44.41 4.11 -32.57
N TYR A 194 43.19 4.23 -33.08
CA TYR A 194 42.47 3.17 -33.78
C TYR A 194 41.80 3.77 -35.01
N GLU A 195 41.65 2.97 -36.06
CA GLU A 195 40.90 3.36 -37.24
C GLU A 195 39.42 3.09 -37.04
N ASN A 196 38.57 3.93 -37.64
CA ASN A 196 37.13 3.77 -37.59
C ASN A 196 36.70 2.48 -38.29
N THR A 197 35.64 1.86 -37.76
CA THR A 197 34.95 0.75 -38.42
C THR A 197 33.72 1.26 -39.15
N HIS A 198 32.81 0.34 -39.50
CA HIS A 198 31.58 0.71 -40.18
C HIS A 198 30.67 1.57 -39.29
N HIS A 199 30.55 1.24 -38.00
CA HIS A 199 29.71 1.99 -37.05
C HIS A 199 30.51 2.66 -35.93
N VAL A 200 31.69 2.13 -35.57
CA VAL A 200 32.49 2.66 -34.46
C VAL A 200 33.41 3.77 -34.96
N VAL A 201 33.21 4.95 -34.41
CA VAL A 201 34.03 6.13 -34.68
C VAL A 201 34.93 6.39 -33.47
N PHE A 202 36.23 6.45 -33.71
CA PHE A 202 37.20 6.87 -32.71
C PHE A 202 37.46 8.36 -32.83
N LYS A 203 37.25 9.10 -31.73
CA LYS A 203 37.36 10.57 -31.73
C LYS A 203 37.79 11.11 -30.38
N ARG A 204 38.35 12.33 -30.39
CA ARG A 204 38.56 13.12 -29.17
C ARG A 204 37.29 13.89 -28.84
N VAL A 205 36.87 13.80 -27.59
CA VAL A 205 35.74 14.54 -27.03
C VAL A 205 36.31 15.54 -26.04
N PRO A 206 35.97 16.84 -26.16
CA PRO A 206 36.50 17.89 -25.28
C PRO A 206 36.05 17.68 -23.82
N ALA A 207 36.74 18.36 -22.91
CA ALA A 207 36.31 18.41 -21.51
C ALA A 207 34.92 19.04 -21.39
N VAL A 208 34.10 18.52 -20.48
CA VAL A 208 32.73 18.99 -20.27
C VAL A 208 32.41 19.07 -18.78
N GLU A 209 31.78 20.16 -18.38
CA GLU A 209 31.14 20.29 -17.07
C GLU A 209 29.67 19.88 -17.17
N PHE A 210 29.19 19.14 -16.19
CA PHE A 210 27.84 18.61 -16.18
C PHE A 210 27.28 18.52 -14.77
N ALA A 211 25.96 18.64 -14.67
CA ALA A 211 25.21 18.36 -13.45
C ALA A 211 25.04 16.84 -13.31
N SER A 212 25.40 16.29 -12.15
CA SER A 212 25.32 14.86 -11.84
C SER A 212 24.38 14.64 -10.66
N ALA A 213 23.42 13.74 -10.85
CA ALA A 213 22.66 13.10 -9.78
C ALA A 213 23.05 11.61 -9.72
N ILE A 214 23.07 11.02 -8.52
CA ILE A 214 23.32 9.58 -8.34
C ILE A 214 22.02 8.91 -7.93
N LEU A 215 21.51 8.04 -8.80
CA LEU A 215 20.40 7.15 -8.47
C LEU A 215 20.97 5.82 -7.95
N LYS A 216 20.52 5.38 -6.79
CA LYS A 216 20.80 4.03 -6.26
C LYS A 216 19.52 3.21 -6.37
N GLY A 217 19.47 2.28 -7.32
CA GLY A 217 18.29 1.45 -7.59
C GLY A 217 18.59 0.39 -8.65
N SER A 218 17.59 -0.42 -9.00
CA SER A 218 17.63 -1.25 -10.20
C SER A 218 17.68 -0.36 -11.46
N TYR A 219 18.19 -0.92 -12.56
CA TYR A 219 18.13 -0.31 -13.90
C TYR A 219 16.75 -0.46 -14.57
N ASP A 220 15.79 -1.06 -13.86
CA ASP A 220 14.41 -1.32 -14.29
C ASP A 220 13.49 -0.10 -14.13
#